data_AF-A0A4Z0JDB2-F1
#
_entry.id   AF-A0A4Z0JDB2-F1
#
_cell.length_a   1.000
_cell.length_b   1.000
_cell.length_c   1.000
_cell.angle_alpha   90.00
_cell.angle_beta   90.00
_cell.angle_gamma   90.00
#
_symmetry.space_group_name_H-M   'P 1'
#
loop_
_entity.id
_entity.type
_entity.pdbx_description
1 polymer ?
#
loop_
_entity_poly.entity_id
_entity_poly.type
_entity_poly.pdbx_seq_one_letter_code
_entity_poly.pdbx_strand_id
1 'polypeptide(L)'
;MNKLIKTTAVSLVALSLGVSSLPTTTLPALAKTKAAKVLSTKKLKKTAYHAKGGYIYANKKLTKKAHKAFKYLKTTFYATKSAKLKKRNGKTATYYYVKNKRGNVKGWIWKGNLKKVNTKALARRKSDIKHVLAAVRSMSSDDQSYALEAFKDITTSNAYSSSGLPSAIQEITGYTTKDGQAILQATASFKGRFSSVTNAKLAAMSDQLAETIAASDDPNDDWDIREASSNLADTLADAVETLD
;
A
#
# COMPACT_ATOMS: atom_id res chain seq x y z
N MET A 1 -2.66 32.45 46.44
CA MET A 1 -1.48 33.04 45.81
C MET A 1 -1.93 34.23 44.98
N ASN A 2 -1.60 35.42 45.48
CA ASN A 2 -2.04 36.72 44.99
C ASN A 2 -1.24 37.20 43.78
N LYS A 3 -1.89 38.04 42.96
CA LYS A 3 -1.36 39.23 42.23
C LYS A 3 -2.59 39.86 41.53
N LEU A 4 -3.43 40.69 42.16
CA LEU A 4 -3.27 42.08 42.63
C LEU A 4 -2.84 43.09 41.53
N ILE A 5 -3.76 44.06 41.29
CA ILE A 5 -3.59 45.50 40.92
C ILE A 5 -3.12 45.79 39.46
N LYS A 6 -3.70 46.71 38.66
CA LYS A 6 -4.19 48.05 38.97
C LYS A 6 -5.29 48.56 38.03
N THR A 7 -6.36 49.07 38.65
CA THR A 7 -7.25 50.13 38.15
C THR A 7 -6.51 51.46 38.14
N THR A 8 -6.67 52.24 37.06
CA THR A 8 -6.49 53.69 37.10
C THR A 8 -7.65 54.33 36.36
N ALA A 9 -8.28 55.29 37.03
CA ALA A 9 -9.48 55.99 36.60
C ALA A 9 -9.13 57.43 36.16
N VAL A 10 -9.88 57.87 35.13
CA VAL A 10 -10.34 59.24 34.82
C VAL A 10 -9.31 60.29 34.40
N SER A 11 -9.50 60.77 33.16
CA SER A 11 -9.48 62.22 32.87
C SER A 11 -10.53 62.53 31.81
N LEU A 12 -11.59 63.22 32.22
CA LEU A 12 -12.53 63.91 31.32
C LEU A 12 -11.79 65.13 30.74
N VAL A 13 -11.82 65.29 29.42
CA VAL A 13 -11.73 66.59 28.76
C VAL A 13 -12.91 66.68 27.79
N ALA A 14 -13.72 67.71 27.96
CA ALA A 14 -14.90 67.99 27.16
C ALA A 14 -14.58 69.00 26.04
N LEU A 15 -15.44 68.94 25.00
CA LEU A 15 -15.74 69.94 23.97
C LEU A 15 -14.84 69.98 22.72
N SER A 16 -15.36 69.45 21.61
CA SER A 16 -15.83 70.29 20.49
C SER A 16 -16.44 69.45 19.37
N LEU A 17 -17.26 70.12 18.56
CA LEU A 17 -18.32 69.63 17.69
C LEU A 17 -17.80 68.81 16.50
N GLY A 18 -18.47 67.69 16.20
CA GLY A 18 -18.26 66.96 14.95
C GLY A 18 -19.13 65.70 14.88
N VAL A 19 -20.34 65.83 14.33
CA VAL A 19 -21.14 64.67 13.90
C VAL A 19 -20.37 64.01 12.76
N SER A 20 -19.53 63.04 13.09
CA SER A 20 -18.85 62.16 12.14
C SER A 20 -19.55 60.81 12.20
N SER A 21 -20.23 60.47 11.11
CA SER A 21 -20.85 59.17 10.89
C SER A 21 -19.76 58.09 10.96
N LEU A 22 -19.77 57.32 12.04
CA LEU A 22 -18.95 56.10 12.14
C LEU A 22 -19.35 55.16 11.01
N PRO A 23 -18.42 54.75 10.11
CA PRO A 23 -18.71 53.68 9.18
C PRO A 23 -18.86 52.39 9.98
N THR A 24 -20.08 51.88 10.08
CA THR A 24 -20.35 50.52 10.53
C THR A 24 -19.60 49.57 9.61
N THR A 25 -18.46 49.06 10.07
CA THR A 25 -17.72 47.99 9.40
C THR A 25 -18.54 46.72 9.50
N THR A 26 -19.43 46.50 8.52
CA THR A 26 -20.11 45.24 8.34
C THR A 26 -19.05 44.17 8.10
N LEU A 27 -18.83 43.28 9.08
CA LEU A 27 -18.04 42.07 8.88
C LEU A 27 -18.59 41.34 7.64
N PRO A 28 -17.78 40.99 6.64
CA PRO A 28 -18.28 40.27 5.48
C PRO A 28 -18.90 38.96 5.96
N ALA A 29 -20.23 38.87 5.83
CA ALA A 29 -20.97 37.66 6.13
C ALA A 29 -20.37 36.52 5.28
N LEU A 30 -19.82 35.50 5.94
CA LEU A 30 -19.29 34.31 5.28
C LEU A 30 -20.40 33.71 4.38
N ALA A 31 -20.27 33.90 3.08
CA ALA A 31 -21.24 33.44 2.10
C ALA A 31 -21.49 31.93 2.30
N LYS A 32 -22.72 31.56 2.70
CA LYS A 32 -23.11 30.16 2.89
C LYS A 32 -22.86 29.40 1.58
N THR A 33 -21.96 28.43 1.62
CA THR A 33 -21.66 27.60 0.45
C THR A 33 -22.92 26.81 0.05
N LYS A 34 -23.43 27.04 -1.17
CA LYS A 34 -24.63 26.37 -1.67
C LYS A 34 -24.40 24.86 -1.74
N ALA A 35 -25.21 24.11 -1.00
CA ALA A 35 -25.09 22.66 -0.85
C ALA A 35 -25.32 21.90 -2.18
N ALA A 36 -24.58 20.81 -2.39
CA ALA A 36 -24.87 19.87 -3.47
C ALA A 36 -26.18 19.12 -3.23
N LYS A 37 -26.94 18.84 -4.29
CA LYS A 37 -28.16 18.02 -4.22
C LYS A 37 -27.79 16.54 -4.27
N VAL A 38 -28.19 15.77 -3.27
CA VAL A 38 -28.02 14.32 -3.23
C VAL A 38 -29.10 13.69 -4.08
N LEU A 39 -28.71 12.96 -5.13
CA LEU A 39 -29.65 12.28 -6.03
C LEU A 39 -29.94 10.86 -5.56
N SER A 40 -28.92 10.12 -5.12
CA SER A 40 -29.09 8.77 -4.61
C SER A 40 -27.92 8.36 -3.72
N THR A 41 -28.14 7.35 -2.88
CA THR A 41 -27.10 6.75 -2.02
C THR A 41 -27.19 5.23 -2.06
N LYS A 42 -26.04 4.54 -2.01
CA LYS A 42 -25.97 3.08 -1.96
C LYS A 42 -24.90 2.61 -0.97
N LYS A 43 -25.14 1.48 -0.29
CA LYS A 43 -24.09 0.77 0.47
C LYS A 43 -23.13 0.09 -0.52
N LEU A 44 -21.86 0.00 -0.17
CA LEU A 44 -20.83 -0.69 -0.95
C LEU A 44 -20.21 -1.80 -0.10
N LYS A 45 -19.78 -2.89 -0.76
CA LYS A 45 -18.83 -3.81 -0.14
C LYS A 45 -17.57 -3.03 0.23
N LYS A 46 -17.08 -3.25 1.46
CA LYS A 46 -15.88 -2.58 1.98
C LYS A 46 -14.72 -2.80 1.00
N THR A 47 -14.27 -1.72 0.36
CA THR A 47 -13.25 -1.77 -0.70
C THR A 47 -12.14 -0.77 -0.39
N ALA A 48 -10.89 -1.20 -0.55
CA ALA A 48 -9.72 -0.37 -0.27
C ALA A 48 -9.35 0.52 -1.48
N TYR A 49 -8.94 1.75 -1.19
CA TYR A 49 -8.53 2.76 -2.16
C TYR A 49 -7.36 3.59 -1.62
N HIS A 50 -6.52 4.10 -2.52
CA HIS A 50 -5.63 5.22 -2.26
C HIS A 50 -6.24 6.50 -2.86
N ALA A 51 -6.07 7.62 -2.17
CA ALA A 51 -6.42 8.91 -2.75
C ALA A 51 -5.30 9.39 -3.67
N LYS A 52 -5.64 9.92 -4.84
CA LYS A 52 -4.69 10.57 -5.76
C LYS A 52 -4.77 12.09 -5.78
N GLY A 53 -5.73 12.68 -5.06
CA GLY A 53 -5.86 14.14 -4.97
C GLY A 53 -7.22 14.65 -4.51
N GLY A 54 -7.40 15.97 -4.58
CA GLY A 54 -8.63 16.67 -4.21
C GLY A 54 -8.90 16.77 -2.72
N TYR A 55 -10.19 16.81 -2.36
CA TYR A 55 -10.66 17.07 -0.99
C TYR A 55 -11.57 15.95 -0.47
N ILE A 56 -11.43 15.66 0.82
CA ILE A 56 -12.36 14.83 1.59
C ILE A 56 -13.30 15.79 2.32
N TYR A 57 -14.60 15.67 2.06
CA TYR A 57 -15.64 16.52 2.63
C TYR A 57 -16.26 15.87 3.86
N ALA A 58 -16.53 16.63 4.91
CA ALA A 58 -17.14 16.13 6.13
C ALA A 58 -18.56 15.58 5.90
N ASN A 59 -19.28 16.13 4.91
CA ASN A 59 -20.68 15.83 4.66
C ASN A 59 -20.98 15.59 3.17
N LYS A 60 -22.09 14.89 2.90
CA LYS A 60 -22.58 14.56 1.55
C LYS A 60 -23.05 15.76 0.73
N LYS A 61 -23.28 16.91 1.39
CA LYS A 61 -23.67 18.18 0.75
C LYS A 61 -22.45 18.98 0.26
N LEU A 62 -21.22 18.48 0.51
CA LEU A 62 -19.95 19.06 0.09
C LEU A 62 -19.70 20.50 0.60
N THR A 63 -20.35 20.91 1.69
CA THR A 63 -20.24 22.28 2.22
C THR A 63 -19.02 22.51 3.11
N LYS A 64 -18.46 21.44 3.69
CA LYS A 64 -17.31 21.49 4.60
C LYS A 64 -16.19 20.58 4.11
N LYS A 65 -15.06 21.16 3.70
CA LYS A 65 -13.82 20.43 3.42
C LYS A 65 -13.20 20.03 4.77
N ALA A 66 -13.04 18.72 5.01
CA ALA A 66 -12.44 18.21 6.23
C ALA A 66 -10.94 18.00 6.08
N HIS A 67 -10.52 17.43 4.94
CA HIS A 67 -9.13 17.10 4.70
C HIS A 67 -8.73 17.36 3.25
N LYS A 68 -7.46 17.74 3.08
CA LYS A 68 -6.77 17.78 1.78
C LYS A 68 -6.25 16.37 1.48
N ALA A 69 -6.77 15.71 0.45
CA ALA A 69 -6.48 14.30 0.20
C ALA A 69 -5.02 14.03 -0.21
N PHE A 70 -4.34 15.03 -0.78
CA PHE A 70 -2.91 14.93 -1.10
C PHE A 70 -2.00 14.75 0.13
N LYS A 71 -2.47 15.10 1.34
CA LYS A 71 -1.73 14.82 2.57
C LYS A 71 -1.78 13.33 2.96
N TYR A 72 -2.53 12.51 2.21
CA TYR A 72 -2.83 11.11 2.54
C TYR A 72 -2.62 10.17 1.35
N LEU A 73 -1.70 10.48 0.43
CA LEU A 73 -1.45 9.66 -0.77
C LEU A 73 -1.05 8.21 -0.41
N LYS A 74 -0.22 8.03 0.63
CA LYS A 74 0.20 6.72 1.14
C LYS A 74 -0.84 6.04 2.07
N THR A 75 -1.97 6.69 2.36
CA THR A 75 -2.98 6.15 3.27
C THR A 75 -3.98 5.26 2.53
N THR A 76 -4.24 4.07 3.06
CA THR A 76 -5.34 3.22 2.59
C THR A 76 -6.66 3.66 3.22
N PHE A 77 -7.62 3.96 2.36
CA PHE A 77 -8.98 4.30 2.71
C PHE A 77 -9.94 3.16 2.37
N TYR A 78 -10.91 2.91 3.24
CA TYR A 78 -11.97 1.93 3.01
C TYR A 78 -13.26 2.64 2.64
N ALA A 79 -13.74 2.42 1.42
CA ALA A 79 -15.03 2.92 0.95
C ALA A 79 -16.14 1.94 1.34
N THR A 80 -17.23 2.48 1.91
CA THR A 80 -18.38 1.67 2.39
C THR A 80 -19.73 2.20 1.90
N LYS A 81 -19.78 3.44 1.40
CA LYS A 81 -21.00 4.06 0.87
C LYS A 81 -20.68 4.85 -0.40
N SER A 82 -21.66 4.97 -1.29
CA SER A 82 -21.61 5.86 -2.45
C SER A 82 -22.80 6.81 -2.46
N ALA A 83 -22.61 8.00 -3.03
CA ALA A 83 -23.66 8.97 -3.27
C ALA A 83 -23.48 9.58 -4.66
N LYS A 84 -24.55 9.61 -5.47
CA LYS A 84 -24.59 10.38 -6.71
C LYS A 84 -25.09 11.78 -6.39
N LEU A 85 -24.29 12.80 -6.69
CA LEU A 85 -24.57 14.19 -6.34
C LEU A 85 -24.69 15.03 -7.61
N LYS A 86 -25.63 15.99 -7.63
CA LYS A 86 -25.65 17.10 -8.60
C LYS A 86 -24.89 18.27 -7.98
N LYS A 87 -23.76 18.63 -8.59
CA LYS A 87 -22.91 19.76 -8.20
C LYS A 87 -23.59 21.09 -8.57
N ARG A 88 -23.04 22.19 -8.04
CA ARG A 88 -23.50 23.57 -8.33
C ARG A 88 -23.54 23.87 -9.83
N ASN A 89 -22.57 23.38 -10.59
CA ASN A 89 -22.48 23.57 -12.03
C ASN A 89 -23.41 22.65 -12.84
N GLY A 90 -24.45 22.08 -12.22
CA GLY A 90 -25.39 21.16 -12.85
C GLY A 90 -24.84 19.76 -13.12
N LYS A 91 -23.52 19.57 -13.15
CA LYS A 91 -22.89 18.27 -13.44
C LYS A 91 -23.11 17.27 -12.31
N THR A 92 -23.29 16.01 -12.68
CA THR A 92 -23.42 14.93 -11.70
C THR A 92 -22.08 14.24 -11.45
N ALA A 93 -21.88 13.75 -10.23
CA ALA A 93 -20.66 13.01 -9.87
C ALA A 93 -20.93 12.04 -8.72
N THR A 94 -20.21 10.91 -8.75
CA THR A 94 -20.27 9.92 -7.68
C THR A 94 -19.19 10.21 -6.63
N TYR A 95 -19.60 10.29 -5.38
CA TYR A 95 -18.73 10.44 -4.22
C TYR A 95 -18.79 9.17 -3.38
N TYR A 96 -17.64 8.74 -2.87
CA TYR A 96 -17.53 7.64 -1.93
C TYR A 96 -17.27 8.15 -0.53
N TYR A 97 -17.94 7.56 0.44
CA TYR A 97 -17.59 7.74 1.84
C TYR A 97 -16.42 6.83 2.19
N VAL A 98 -15.31 7.43 2.58
CA VAL A 98 -14.05 6.78 2.92
C VAL A 98 -13.69 6.99 4.38
N LYS A 99 -13.00 6.00 4.96
CA LYS A 99 -12.45 6.05 6.32
C LYS A 99 -11.10 5.33 6.31
N ASN A 100 -10.06 5.91 6.91
CA ASN A 100 -8.79 5.19 7.12
C ASN A 100 -8.92 4.16 8.25
N LYS A 101 -7.91 3.29 8.44
CA LYS A 101 -7.95 2.23 9.47
C LYS A 101 -8.22 2.77 10.88
N ARG A 102 -7.54 3.86 11.26
CA ARG A 102 -7.68 4.51 12.59
C ARG A 102 -9.00 5.26 12.76
N GLY A 103 -9.65 5.65 11.66
CA GLY A 103 -10.93 6.34 11.68
C GLY A 103 -10.92 7.83 11.94
N ASN A 104 -9.76 8.42 12.16
CA ASN A 104 -9.58 9.87 12.35
C ASN A 104 -9.65 10.66 11.04
N VAL A 105 -9.37 10.03 9.88
CA VAL A 105 -9.52 10.66 8.56
C VAL A 105 -10.68 9.99 7.82
N LYS A 106 -11.79 10.72 7.67
CA LYS A 106 -13.02 10.21 7.09
C LYS A 106 -13.82 11.29 6.37
N GLY A 107 -14.67 10.87 5.42
CA GLY A 107 -15.58 11.78 4.72
C GLY A 107 -15.89 11.34 3.30
N TRP A 108 -16.41 12.27 2.51
CA TRP A 108 -16.84 12.06 1.13
C TRP A 108 -15.79 12.58 0.16
N ILE A 109 -15.32 11.72 -0.74
CA ILE A 109 -14.35 12.08 -1.78
C ILE A 109 -14.91 11.67 -3.14
N TRP A 110 -14.61 12.46 -4.17
CA TRP A 110 -15.02 12.13 -5.53
C TRP A 110 -14.37 10.82 -5.98
N LYS A 111 -15.16 9.89 -6.55
CA LYS A 111 -14.69 8.58 -7.01
C LYS A 111 -13.48 8.71 -7.95
N GLY A 112 -13.48 9.72 -8.82
CA GLY A 112 -12.41 9.96 -9.78
C GLY A 112 -11.06 10.32 -9.13
N ASN A 113 -11.03 10.66 -7.85
CA ASN A 113 -9.80 10.91 -7.07
C ASN A 113 -9.34 9.71 -6.25
N LEU A 114 -9.89 8.53 -6.50
CA LEU A 114 -9.53 7.29 -5.83
C LEU A 114 -8.93 6.30 -6.84
N LYS A 115 -7.81 5.67 -6.47
CA LYS A 115 -7.25 4.49 -7.14
C LYS A 115 -7.62 3.27 -6.31
N LYS A 116 -8.30 2.29 -6.92
CA LYS A 116 -8.67 1.05 -6.23
C LYS A 116 -7.42 0.27 -5.89
N VAL A 117 -7.33 -0.23 -4.65
CA VAL A 117 -6.23 -1.11 -4.24
C VAL A 117 -6.57 -2.53 -4.66
N ASN A 118 -5.65 -3.18 -5.38
CA ASN A 118 -5.77 -4.60 -5.67
C ASN A 118 -5.37 -5.42 -4.43
N THR A 119 -6.28 -5.52 -3.47
CA THR A 119 -6.04 -6.22 -2.21
C THR A 119 -5.72 -7.71 -2.38
N LYS A 120 -6.22 -8.36 -3.45
CA LYS A 120 -5.92 -9.76 -3.75
C LYS A 120 -4.47 -9.91 -4.21
N ALA A 121 -4.03 -9.11 -5.18
CA ALA A 121 -2.63 -9.12 -5.63
C ALA A 121 -1.68 -8.76 -4.49
N LEU A 122 -2.03 -7.76 -3.66
CA LEU A 122 -1.23 -7.38 -2.49
C LEU A 122 -1.09 -8.52 -1.48
N ALA A 123 -2.19 -9.22 -1.18
CA ALA A 123 -2.16 -10.38 -0.28
C ALA A 123 -1.32 -11.52 -0.88
N ARG A 124 -1.40 -11.72 -2.20
CA ARG A 124 -0.60 -12.72 -2.90
C ARG A 124 0.89 -12.42 -2.80
N ARG A 125 1.33 -11.22 -3.17
CA ARG A 125 2.74 -10.81 -3.06
C ARG A 125 3.29 -10.97 -1.64
N LYS A 126 2.48 -10.65 -0.62
CA LYS A 126 2.88 -10.90 0.79
C LYS A 126 3.06 -12.38 1.10
N SER A 127 2.18 -13.23 0.59
CA SER A 127 2.28 -14.67 0.77
C SER A 127 3.54 -15.20 0.09
N ASP A 128 3.78 -14.78 -1.15
CA ASP A 128 4.91 -15.24 -1.96
C ASP A 128 6.24 -14.81 -1.31
N ILE A 129 6.35 -13.54 -0.85
CA ILE A 129 7.50 -13.08 -0.05
C ILE A 129 7.72 -13.95 1.20
N LYS A 130 6.65 -14.30 1.91
CA LYS A 130 6.76 -15.12 3.13
C LYS A 130 7.23 -16.54 2.81
N HIS A 131 6.77 -17.13 1.71
CA HIS A 131 7.15 -18.49 1.33
C HIS A 131 8.61 -18.57 0.89
N VAL A 132 9.09 -17.62 0.07
CA VAL A 132 10.50 -17.56 -0.31
C VAL A 132 11.39 -17.28 0.90
N LEU A 133 10.99 -16.38 1.81
CA LEU A 133 11.73 -16.16 3.06
C LEU A 133 11.78 -17.42 3.95
N ALA A 134 10.74 -18.24 3.93
CA ALA A 134 10.73 -19.50 4.67
C ALA A 134 11.69 -20.53 4.05
N ALA A 135 11.80 -20.58 2.73
CA ALA A 135 12.79 -21.38 2.01
C ALA A 135 14.22 -20.92 2.32
N VAL A 136 14.50 -19.61 2.26
CA VAL A 136 15.82 -19.08 2.68
C VAL A 136 16.17 -19.45 4.13
N ARG A 137 15.15 -19.54 4.99
CA ARG A 137 15.34 -19.94 6.39
C ARG A 137 15.60 -21.42 6.60
N SER A 138 15.36 -22.27 5.60
CA SER A 138 15.64 -23.71 5.66
C SER A 138 16.99 -24.09 5.05
N MET A 139 17.68 -23.15 4.40
CA MET A 139 19.05 -23.29 3.90
C MET A 139 20.06 -23.62 5.01
N SER A 140 21.27 -24.03 4.61
CA SER A 140 22.45 -24.09 5.47
C SER A 140 22.69 -22.72 6.14
N SER A 141 23.26 -22.71 7.35
CA SER A 141 23.56 -21.44 8.04
C SER A 141 24.60 -20.61 7.31
N ASP A 142 25.49 -21.28 6.58
CA ASP A 142 26.68 -20.68 5.97
C ASP A 142 26.30 -19.93 4.69
N ASP A 143 25.30 -20.42 3.95
CA ASP A 143 24.81 -19.80 2.70
C ASP A 143 23.63 -18.84 2.92
N GLN A 144 22.93 -18.94 4.06
CA GLN A 144 21.72 -18.16 4.35
C GLN A 144 21.95 -16.64 4.37
N SER A 145 23.15 -16.17 4.72
CA SER A 145 23.41 -14.74 4.97
C SER A 145 23.20 -13.86 3.73
N TYR A 146 23.66 -14.32 2.56
CA TYR A 146 23.51 -13.59 1.29
C TYR A 146 22.05 -13.49 0.87
N ALA A 147 21.32 -14.62 0.92
CA ALA A 147 19.90 -14.64 0.59
C ALA A 147 19.06 -13.79 1.55
N LEU A 148 19.37 -13.75 2.85
CA LEU A 148 18.69 -12.88 3.82
C LEU A 148 18.95 -11.39 3.57
N GLU A 149 20.14 -11.03 3.10
CA GLU A 149 20.49 -9.65 2.76
C GLU A 149 19.57 -9.11 1.65
N ALA A 150 19.31 -9.92 0.62
CA ALA A 150 18.41 -9.56 -0.48
C ALA A 150 17.00 -9.19 0.00
N PHE A 151 16.53 -9.73 1.12
CA PHE A 151 15.20 -9.43 1.68
C PHE A 151 15.06 -8.05 2.32
N LYS A 152 16.15 -7.31 2.57
CA LYS A 152 16.07 -5.99 3.22
C LYS A 152 15.27 -4.97 2.43
N ASP A 153 15.36 -5.03 1.10
CA ASP A 153 14.72 -4.08 0.19
C ASP A 153 13.48 -4.64 -0.53
N ILE A 154 13.11 -5.89 -0.25
CA ILE A 154 11.92 -6.52 -0.83
C ILE A 154 10.66 -6.02 -0.14
N THR A 155 9.78 -5.45 -0.95
CA THR A 155 8.46 -4.96 -0.56
C THR A 155 7.39 -5.55 -1.47
N THR A 156 6.12 -5.39 -1.11
CA THR A 156 5.01 -5.79 -1.98
C THR A 156 4.91 -4.98 -3.28
N SER A 157 5.65 -3.88 -3.39
CA SER A 157 5.68 -3.01 -4.58
C SER A 157 6.62 -3.53 -5.65
N ASN A 158 7.76 -4.10 -5.25
CA ASN A 158 8.83 -4.61 -6.10
C ASN A 158 8.98 -6.14 -5.97
N ALA A 159 7.95 -6.83 -5.47
CA ALA A 159 8.05 -8.26 -5.16
C ALA A 159 8.47 -9.11 -6.37
N TYR A 160 8.11 -8.72 -7.59
CA TYR A 160 8.40 -9.47 -8.81
C TYR A 160 9.34 -8.72 -9.76
N SER A 161 9.89 -7.57 -9.41
CA SER A 161 10.95 -6.97 -10.23
C SER A 161 12.25 -7.75 -10.06
N SER A 162 13.21 -7.62 -10.99
CA SER A 162 14.55 -8.20 -10.86
C SER A 162 15.22 -8.00 -9.49
N SER A 163 15.10 -6.83 -8.85
CA SER A 163 15.61 -6.55 -7.49
C SER A 163 14.71 -7.03 -6.33
N GLY A 164 13.73 -7.88 -6.64
CA GLY A 164 12.69 -8.37 -5.74
C GLY A 164 12.93 -9.82 -5.33
N LEU A 165 11.87 -10.64 -5.41
CA LEU A 165 12.00 -12.08 -5.21
C LEU A 165 12.92 -12.77 -6.22
N PRO A 166 12.97 -12.40 -7.52
CA PRO A 166 13.93 -12.97 -8.46
C PRO A 166 15.37 -12.96 -7.94
N SER A 167 15.90 -11.80 -7.52
CA SER A 167 17.26 -11.72 -6.95
C SER A 167 17.42 -12.58 -5.71
N ALA A 168 16.46 -12.59 -4.79
CA ALA A 168 16.55 -13.43 -3.59
C ALA A 168 16.48 -14.93 -3.89
N ILE A 169 15.76 -15.33 -4.95
CA ILE A 169 15.66 -16.73 -5.40
C ILE A 169 16.98 -17.21 -5.99
N GLN A 170 17.69 -16.35 -6.74
CA GLN A 170 19.01 -16.67 -7.31
C GLN A 170 20.07 -16.93 -6.22
N GLU A 171 19.89 -16.34 -5.03
CA GLU A 171 20.73 -16.60 -3.86
C GLU A 171 20.34 -17.89 -3.12
N ILE A 172 19.23 -18.57 -3.47
CA ILE A 172 18.86 -19.88 -2.90
C ILE A 172 19.62 -20.97 -3.64
N THR A 173 20.94 -20.93 -3.50
CA THR A 173 21.86 -21.90 -4.07
C THR A 173 22.93 -22.20 -3.03
N GLY A 174 23.46 -23.42 -3.05
CA GLY A 174 24.46 -23.87 -2.10
C GLY A 174 24.89 -25.30 -2.42
N TYR A 175 25.87 -25.79 -1.68
CA TYR A 175 26.46 -27.11 -1.90
C TYR A 175 25.77 -28.19 -1.05
N THR A 176 24.87 -27.81 -0.14
CA THR A 176 24.25 -28.77 0.76
C THR A 176 22.89 -29.26 0.23
N THR A 177 22.51 -30.46 0.65
CA THR A 177 21.15 -30.98 0.44
C THR A 177 20.06 -30.07 1.02
N LYS A 178 20.36 -29.30 2.08
CA LYS A 178 19.42 -28.31 2.64
C LYS A 178 19.17 -27.15 1.68
N ASP A 179 20.20 -26.67 0.98
CA ASP A 179 20.07 -25.57 0.02
C ASP A 179 19.29 -26.02 -1.21
N GLY A 180 19.58 -27.23 -1.70
CA GLY A 180 18.78 -27.88 -2.75
C GLY A 180 17.31 -28.04 -2.34
N GLN A 181 17.04 -28.48 -1.11
CA GLN A 181 15.67 -28.57 -0.59
C GLN A 181 15.00 -27.19 -0.45
N ALA A 182 15.75 -26.14 -0.12
CA ALA A 182 15.22 -24.78 -0.02
C ALA A 182 14.73 -24.28 -1.40
N ILE A 183 15.49 -24.48 -2.48
CA ILE A 183 15.02 -24.05 -3.81
C ILE A 183 13.82 -24.88 -4.30
N LEU A 184 13.75 -26.17 -3.96
CA LEU A 184 12.55 -26.99 -4.21
C LEU A 184 11.32 -26.43 -3.48
N GLN A 185 11.48 -26.03 -2.20
CA GLN A 185 10.41 -25.40 -1.41
C GLN A 185 9.96 -24.06 -2.02
N ALA A 186 10.92 -23.22 -2.44
CA ALA A 186 10.63 -21.96 -3.11
C ALA A 186 9.85 -22.19 -4.42
N THR A 187 10.32 -23.10 -5.27
CA THR A 187 9.68 -23.47 -6.54
C THR A 187 8.25 -23.97 -6.33
N ALA A 188 8.04 -24.88 -5.37
CA ALA A 188 6.72 -25.42 -5.06
C ALA A 188 5.70 -24.34 -4.67
N SER A 189 6.15 -23.24 -4.05
CA SER A 189 5.28 -22.12 -3.67
C SER A 189 4.66 -21.36 -4.86
N PHE A 190 5.26 -21.53 -6.06
CA PHE A 190 4.79 -20.93 -7.32
C PHE A 190 4.13 -21.94 -8.28
N LYS A 191 3.85 -23.18 -7.84
CA LYS A 191 3.23 -24.19 -8.70
C LYS A 191 1.92 -23.69 -9.34
N GLY A 192 1.82 -23.81 -10.67
CA GLY A 192 0.64 -23.44 -11.44
C GLY A 192 0.47 -21.92 -11.62
N ARG A 193 1.50 -21.13 -11.32
CA ARG A 193 1.46 -19.66 -11.48
C ARG A 193 1.90 -19.17 -12.85
N PHE A 194 2.55 -20.04 -13.62
CA PHE A 194 3.13 -19.71 -14.92
C PHE A 194 2.38 -20.38 -16.08
N SER A 195 2.88 -20.23 -17.31
CA SER A 195 2.39 -20.98 -18.47
C SER A 195 2.55 -22.50 -18.25
N SER A 196 1.80 -23.33 -19.00
CA SER A 196 1.95 -24.79 -18.93
C SER A 196 3.39 -25.23 -19.24
N VAL A 197 4.03 -24.62 -20.24
CA VAL A 197 5.42 -24.89 -20.63
C VAL A 197 6.38 -24.54 -19.51
N THR A 198 6.26 -23.35 -18.92
CA THR A 198 7.12 -22.91 -17.81
C THR A 198 6.96 -23.80 -16.58
N ASN A 199 5.72 -24.16 -16.20
CA ASN A 199 5.50 -25.07 -15.08
C ASN A 199 6.07 -26.47 -15.35
N ALA A 200 5.97 -26.97 -16.58
CA ALA A 200 6.54 -28.27 -16.95
C ALA A 200 8.07 -28.25 -16.87
N LYS A 201 8.71 -27.18 -17.36
CA LYS A 201 10.17 -27.00 -17.24
C LYS A 201 10.61 -26.97 -15.78
N LEU A 202 9.96 -26.15 -14.94
CA LEU A 202 10.27 -26.07 -13.51
C LEU A 202 10.06 -27.40 -12.79
N ALA A 203 9.01 -28.15 -13.15
CA ALA A 203 8.77 -29.48 -12.59
C ALA A 203 9.90 -30.46 -12.94
N ALA A 204 10.28 -30.56 -14.22
CA ALA A 204 11.37 -31.44 -14.65
C ALA A 204 12.71 -31.10 -13.96
N MET A 205 13.04 -29.82 -13.82
CA MET A 205 14.25 -29.38 -13.11
C MET A 205 14.17 -29.64 -11.61
N SER A 206 12.97 -29.54 -11.01
CA SER A 206 12.75 -29.91 -9.61
C SER A 206 12.94 -31.41 -9.38
N ASP A 207 12.43 -32.24 -10.30
CA ASP A 207 12.58 -33.70 -10.23
C ASP A 207 14.06 -34.09 -10.37
N GLN A 208 14.79 -33.50 -11.34
CA GLN A 208 16.23 -33.72 -11.49
C GLN A 208 17.01 -33.35 -10.23
N LEU A 209 16.75 -32.17 -9.64
CA LEU A 209 17.42 -31.76 -8.40
C LEU A 209 17.09 -32.70 -7.24
N ALA A 210 15.84 -33.18 -7.14
CA ALA A 210 15.45 -34.14 -6.11
C ALA A 210 16.20 -35.47 -6.25
N GLU A 211 16.41 -35.94 -7.48
CA GLU A 211 17.23 -37.12 -7.78
C GLU A 211 18.71 -36.88 -7.41
N THR A 212 19.28 -35.73 -7.77
CA THR A 212 20.66 -35.35 -7.40
C THR A 212 20.84 -35.34 -5.88
N ILE A 213 19.92 -34.72 -5.13
CA ILE A 213 19.93 -34.70 -3.66
C ILE A 213 19.89 -36.11 -3.08
N ALA A 214 19.10 -37.02 -3.68
CA ALA A 214 18.95 -38.38 -3.20
C ALA A 214 20.16 -39.27 -3.51
N ALA A 215 20.90 -38.95 -4.57
CA ALA A 215 22.10 -39.68 -5.01
C ALA A 215 23.39 -39.16 -4.35
N SER A 216 23.36 -37.99 -3.72
CA SER A 216 24.49 -37.34 -3.06
C SER A 216 25.15 -38.24 -2.01
N ASP A 217 26.47 -38.41 -2.12
CA ASP A 217 27.31 -39.15 -1.16
C ASP A 217 27.92 -38.24 -0.08
N ASP A 218 28.06 -36.94 -0.35
CA ASP A 218 28.36 -35.90 0.65
C ASP A 218 27.24 -34.84 0.73
N PRO A 219 26.27 -35.00 1.65
CA PRO A 219 25.11 -34.12 1.71
C PRO A 219 25.39 -32.68 2.18
N ASN A 220 26.65 -32.37 2.55
CA ASN A 220 27.06 -31.04 2.99
C ASN A 220 27.99 -30.33 2.00
N ASP A 221 28.49 -31.02 0.97
CA ASP A 221 29.39 -30.43 -0.02
C ASP A 221 29.32 -31.19 -1.35
N ASP A 222 28.28 -30.90 -2.14
CA ASP A 222 28.01 -31.55 -3.42
C ASP A 222 27.87 -30.51 -4.54
N TRP A 223 28.81 -30.55 -5.49
CA TRP A 223 28.83 -29.66 -6.64
C TRP A 223 27.60 -29.85 -7.55
N ASP A 224 27.15 -31.09 -7.74
CA ASP A 224 26.03 -31.39 -8.62
C ASP A 224 24.73 -30.80 -8.05
N ILE A 225 24.59 -30.79 -6.71
CA ILE A 225 23.50 -30.07 -6.03
C ILE A 225 23.59 -28.58 -6.33
N ARG A 226 24.77 -27.97 -6.22
CA ARG A 226 24.95 -26.53 -6.47
C ARG A 226 24.60 -26.14 -7.90
N GLU A 227 25.00 -26.95 -8.88
CA GLU A 227 24.72 -26.72 -10.30
C GLU A 227 23.24 -26.88 -10.62
N ALA A 228 22.62 -28.00 -10.21
CA ALA A 228 21.19 -28.25 -10.43
C ALA A 228 20.32 -27.19 -9.73
N SER A 229 20.70 -26.79 -8.51
CA SER A 229 20.02 -25.72 -7.77
C SER A 229 20.12 -24.38 -8.46
N SER A 230 21.30 -24.03 -9.01
CA SER A 230 21.51 -22.77 -9.75
C SER A 230 20.59 -22.68 -10.96
N ASN A 231 20.57 -23.74 -11.77
CA ASN A 231 19.77 -23.77 -12.99
C ASN A 231 18.27 -23.63 -12.67
N LEU A 232 17.80 -24.31 -11.61
CA LEU A 232 16.42 -24.19 -11.14
C LEU A 232 16.11 -22.79 -10.60
N ALA A 233 17.02 -22.23 -9.80
CA ALA A 233 16.89 -20.89 -9.23
C ALA A 233 16.78 -19.82 -10.31
N ASP A 234 17.66 -19.83 -11.31
CA ASP A 234 17.63 -18.88 -12.43
C ASP A 234 16.34 -19.02 -13.24
N THR A 235 15.94 -20.25 -13.58
CA THR A 235 14.70 -20.48 -14.32
C THR A 235 13.46 -20.04 -13.52
N LEU A 236 13.46 -20.24 -12.20
CA LEU A 236 12.38 -19.76 -11.33
C LEU A 236 12.38 -18.24 -11.22
N ALA A 237 13.54 -17.61 -11.05
CA ALA A 237 13.68 -16.17 -10.94
C ALA A 237 13.14 -15.46 -12.19
N ASP A 238 13.54 -15.92 -13.38
CA ASP A 238 13.03 -15.45 -14.66
C ASP A 238 11.51 -15.58 -14.75
N ALA A 239 10.97 -16.74 -14.34
CA ALA A 239 9.53 -16.98 -14.35
C ALA A 239 8.79 -16.05 -13.38
N VAL A 240 9.33 -15.84 -12.17
CA VAL A 240 8.75 -14.96 -11.16
C VAL A 240 8.72 -13.51 -11.63
N GLU A 241 9.72 -13.07 -12.40
CA GLU A 241 9.73 -11.71 -12.96
C GLU A 241 8.56 -11.44 -13.92
N THR A 242 8.01 -12.48 -14.57
CA THR A 242 6.84 -12.36 -15.44
C THR A 242 5.51 -12.14 -14.70
N LEU A 243 5.48 -12.20 -13.37
CA LEU A 243 4.25 -12.11 -12.56
C LEU A 243 3.78 -10.67 -12.27
N ASP A 244 4.51 -9.65 -12.72
CA ASP A 244 4.25 -8.25 -12.37
C ASP A 244 3.04 -7.59 -13.06
#